data_AF-B3VPX6-F1
#
_entry.id   AF-B3VPX6-F1
#
_cell.length_a   1.000
_cell.length_b   1.000
_cell.length_c   1.000
_cell.angle_alpha   90.00
_cell.angle_beta   90.00
_cell.angle_gamma   90.00
#
_symmetry.space_group_name_H-M   'P 1'
#
loop_
_entity.id
_entity.type
_entity.pdbx_description
1 polymer ?
#
loop_
_entity_poly.entity_id
_entity_poly.type
_entity_poly.pdbx_seq_one_letter_code
_entity_poly.pdbx_strand_id
1 'polypeptide(L)'
;MNVIGEAIDQAGPIMTSETRGIHQEAPSYMEQSTESEILVTGIKVIDLLAPYARGGKIGLFGGAGVGKTVLIQELINNVAKAHGGYSVFAGVGERTREGNDLYHEMIESGVNKDPKENNGSTEGSKCALVYGQMNEPPGARARVGLAGLTVAEYFRDQGQDVLFFVDNIFRFTQAGSE
;
A
#
# COMPACT_ATOMS: atom_id res chain seq x y z
N MET A 1 4.18 -8.25 5.03
CA MET A 1 4.89 -9.34 4.33
C MET A 1 6.17 -8.81 3.68
N ASN A 2 7.13 -9.68 3.40
CA ASN A 2 8.34 -9.35 2.63
C ASN A 2 8.14 -9.54 1.10
N VAL A 3 9.20 -9.31 0.32
CA VAL A 3 9.17 -9.42 -1.15
C VAL A 3 8.77 -10.80 -1.71
N ILE A 4 9.02 -11.88 -0.96
CA ILE A 4 8.68 -13.25 -1.36
C ILE A 4 7.33 -13.74 -0.80
N GLY A 5 6.60 -12.88 -0.08
CA GLY A 5 5.27 -13.18 0.44
C GLY A 5 5.26 -13.81 1.83
N GLU A 6 6.37 -13.83 2.56
CA GLU A 6 6.41 -14.33 3.93
C GLU A 6 5.95 -13.28 4.94
N ALA A 7 5.32 -13.74 6.03
CA ALA A 7 4.99 -12.90 7.18
C ALA A 7 6.29 -12.47 7.90
N ILE A 8 6.35 -11.21 8.31
CA ILE A 8 7.49 -10.63 9.05
C ILE A 8 7.06 -9.94 10.35
N ASP A 9 5.79 -10.08 10.73
CA ASP A 9 5.15 -9.48 11.89
C ASP A 9 5.10 -10.43 13.11
N GLN A 10 5.64 -11.64 12.98
CA GLN A 10 5.63 -12.70 14.00
C GLN A 10 4.22 -13.12 14.46
N ALA A 11 3.18 -12.83 13.67
CA ALA A 11 1.80 -13.22 13.97
C ALA A 11 1.44 -14.64 13.47
N GLY A 12 2.42 -15.38 12.94
CA GLY A 12 2.23 -16.68 12.30
C GLY A 12 2.24 -16.58 10.77
N PRO A 13 1.95 -17.68 10.06
CA PRO A 13 1.94 -17.69 8.60
C PRO A 13 0.70 -16.95 8.03
N ILE A 14 0.86 -16.36 6.84
CA ILE A 14 -0.27 -15.81 6.09
C ILE A 14 -1.13 -16.98 5.60
N MET A 15 -2.36 -17.07 6.10
CA MET A 15 -3.35 -18.04 5.63
C MET A 15 -3.86 -17.59 4.26
N THR A 16 -3.51 -18.33 3.21
CA THR A 16 -3.94 -18.05 1.84
C THR A 16 -4.41 -19.32 1.13
N SER A 17 -5.41 -19.19 0.28
CA SER A 17 -5.87 -20.25 -0.63
C SER A 17 -5.22 -20.14 -2.02
N GLU A 18 -4.59 -19.01 -2.34
CA GLU A 18 -4.10 -18.70 -3.68
C GLU A 18 -2.70 -18.07 -3.64
N THR A 19 -1.96 -18.22 -4.73
CA THR A 19 -0.67 -17.56 -4.95
C THR A 19 -0.65 -16.98 -6.36
N ARG A 20 -0.08 -15.79 -6.52
CA ARG A 20 -0.01 -15.07 -7.80
C ARG A 20 1.42 -14.62 -8.05
N GLY A 21 1.89 -14.78 -9.29
CA GLY A 21 3.22 -14.30 -9.69
C GLY A 21 3.28 -12.78 -9.73
N ILE A 22 4.37 -12.20 -9.24
CA ILE A 22 4.55 -10.72 -9.18
C ILE A 22 4.78 -10.05 -10.54
N HIS A 23 5.00 -10.86 -11.58
CA HIS A 23 5.19 -10.39 -12.95
C HIS A 23 3.91 -10.68 -13.73
N GLN A 24 3.09 -9.64 -13.91
CA GLN A 24 1.87 -9.67 -14.70
C GLN A 24 1.95 -8.62 -15.81
N GLU A 25 1.24 -8.87 -16.90
CA GLU A 25 1.05 -7.86 -17.93
C GLU A 25 0.10 -6.78 -17.42
N ALA A 26 0.26 -5.56 -17.92
CA ALA A 26 -0.67 -4.48 -17.64
C ALA A 26 -2.04 -4.78 -18.27
N PRO A 27 -3.15 -4.24 -17.72
CA PRO A 27 -4.47 -4.37 -18.33
C PRO A 27 -4.46 -3.92 -19.80
N SER A 28 -5.10 -4.72 -20.65
CA SER A 28 -5.21 -4.45 -22.07
C SER A 28 -6.02 -3.18 -22.33
N TYR A 29 -5.89 -2.62 -23.54
CA TYR A 29 -6.63 -1.42 -23.93
C TYR A 29 -8.16 -1.58 -23.78
N MET A 30 -8.67 -2.80 -24.00
CA MET A 30 -10.11 -3.10 -23.90
C MET A 30 -10.62 -3.15 -22.45
N GLU A 31 -9.74 -3.36 -21.48
CA GLU A 31 -10.09 -3.45 -20.05
C GLU A 31 -9.99 -2.09 -19.34
N GLN A 32 -9.46 -1.07 -20.02
CA GLN A 32 -9.32 0.27 -19.44
C GLN A 32 -10.67 0.98 -19.43
N SER A 33 -11.08 1.45 -18.25
CA SER A 33 -12.27 2.30 -18.12
C SER A 33 -12.04 3.65 -18.77
N THR A 34 -13.03 4.15 -19.51
CA THR A 34 -13.06 5.51 -20.06
C THR A 34 -13.78 6.50 -19.15
N GLU A 35 -14.33 6.04 -18.03
CA GLU A 35 -15.08 6.88 -17.10
C GLU A 35 -14.13 7.67 -16.19
N SER A 36 -14.36 8.98 -16.10
CA SER A 36 -13.61 9.86 -15.21
C SER A 36 -14.44 10.14 -13.97
N GLU A 37 -14.13 9.44 -12.87
CA GLU A 37 -14.73 9.67 -11.57
C GLU A 37 -13.76 10.33 -10.60
N ILE A 38 -14.27 11.17 -9.70
CA ILE A 38 -13.48 11.79 -8.63
C ILE A 38 -13.47 10.85 -7.43
N LEU A 39 -12.27 10.57 -6.91
CA LEU A 39 -12.07 9.96 -5.61
C LEU A 39 -12.09 11.05 -4.54
N VAL A 40 -13.18 11.13 -3.79
CA VAL A 40 -13.32 12.06 -2.65
C VAL A 40 -12.45 11.57 -1.50
N THR A 41 -11.45 12.37 -1.12
CA THR A 41 -10.44 12.01 -0.13
C THR A 41 -10.79 12.47 1.29
N GLY A 42 -11.69 13.45 1.42
CA GLY A 42 -12.01 14.10 2.70
C GLY A 42 -11.02 15.20 3.09
N ILE A 43 -9.99 15.43 2.25
CA ILE A 43 -8.93 16.42 2.52
C ILE A 43 -9.22 17.66 1.69
N LYS A 44 -9.65 18.73 2.36
CA LYS A 44 -10.13 19.98 1.72
C LYS A 44 -9.21 20.51 0.61
N VAL A 45 -7.89 20.54 0.84
CA VAL A 45 -6.95 21.10 -0.14
C VAL A 45 -6.83 20.20 -1.38
N ILE A 46 -6.91 18.88 -1.20
CA ILE A 46 -6.87 17.90 -2.30
C ILE A 46 -8.19 17.96 -3.05
N ASP A 47 -9.31 17.79 -2.37
CA ASP A 47 -10.63 17.73 -3.00
C ASP A 47 -11.02 19.03 -3.72
N LEU A 48 -10.50 20.19 -3.28
CA LEU A 48 -10.78 21.49 -3.90
C LEU A 48 -9.81 21.85 -5.02
N LEU A 49 -8.50 21.70 -4.81
CA LEU A 49 -7.48 22.26 -5.72
C LEU A 49 -6.87 21.22 -6.67
N ALA A 50 -6.79 19.96 -6.23
CA ALA A 50 -6.14 18.88 -6.97
C ALA A 50 -6.88 17.55 -6.75
N PRO A 51 -8.16 17.45 -7.18
CA PRO A 51 -8.98 16.29 -6.91
C PRO A 51 -8.36 15.03 -7.53
N TYR A 52 -8.41 13.93 -6.80
CA TYR A 52 -7.89 12.66 -7.28
C TYR A 52 -8.90 11.99 -8.19
N ALA A 53 -8.43 11.43 -9.31
CA ALA A 53 -9.26 10.61 -10.18
C ALA A 53 -9.23 9.15 -9.69
N ARG A 54 -10.39 8.49 -9.65
CA ARG A 54 -10.50 7.04 -9.42
C ARG A 54 -9.73 6.31 -10.52
N GLY A 55 -8.90 5.32 -10.15
CA GLY A 55 -8.00 4.63 -11.08
C GLY A 55 -6.80 5.48 -11.57
N GLY A 56 -6.69 6.72 -11.11
CA GLY A 56 -5.60 7.63 -11.46
C GLY A 56 -4.29 7.29 -10.75
N LYS A 57 -3.20 7.90 -11.23
CA LYS A 57 -1.88 7.85 -10.59
C LYS A 57 -1.56 9.21 -10.01
N ILE A 58 -1.21 9.24 -8.73
CA ILE A 58 -0.93 10.48 -7.98
C ILE A 58 0.52 10.47 -7.51
N GLY A 59 1.21 11.60 -7.69
CA GLY A 59 2.56 11.81 -7.16
C GLY A 59 2.54 12.73 -5.95
N LEU A 60 3.03 12.25 -4.80
CA LEU A 60 3.25 13.06 -3.60
C LEU A 60 4.69 13.59 -3.57
N PHE A 61 4.89 14.76 -4.15
CA PHE A 61 6.20 15.40 -4.22
C PHE A 61 6.49 16.20 -2.94
N GLY A 62 7.58 15.88 -2.25
CA GLY A 62 7.97 16.62 -1.05
C GLY A 62 9.29 16.16 -0.44
N GLY A 63 9.94 17.06 0.29
CA GLY A 63 11.19 16.79 1.01
C GLY A 63 11.01 15.87 2.22
N ALA A 64 12.10 15.64 2.97
CA ALA A 64 12.02 14.94 4.25
C ALA A 64 11.28 15.82 5.28
N GLY A 65 10.47 15.20 6.15
CA GLY A 65 9.81 15.90 7.27
C GLY A 65 8.60 16.77 6.90
N VAL A 66 8.15 16.79 5.64
CA VAL A 66 6.99 17.62 5.22
C VAL A 66 5.61 16.97 5.50
N GLY A 67 5.58 15.83 6.20
CA GLY A 67 4.33 15.14 6.55
C GLY A 67 3.74 14.24 5.47
N LYS A 68 4.54 13.74 4.51
CA LYS A 68 4.05 12.80 3.47
C LYS A 68 3.41 11.55 4.06
N THR A 69 4.06 10.93 5.04
CA THR A 69 3.58 9.70 5.70
C THR A 69 2.27 9.96 6.45
N VAL A 70 2.17 11.09 7.15
CA VAL A 70 0.93 11.52 7.83
C VAL A 70 -0.20 11.70 6.83
N LEU A 71 0.07 12.30 5.66
CA LEU A 71 -0.93 12.44 4.60
C LEU A 71 -1.38 11.08 4.04
N ILE A 72 -0.44 10.14 3.86
CA ILE A 72 -0.75 8.77 3.40
C ILE A 72 -1.65 8.05 4.43
N GLN A 73 -1.33 8.13 5.71
CA GLN A 73 -2.13 7.55 6.78
C GLN A 73 -3.55 8.12 6.79
N GLU A 74 -3.67 9.43 6.66
CA GLU A 74 -4.98 10.09 6.65
C GLU A 74 -5.81 9.71 5.42
N LEU A 75 -5.17 9.55 4.25
CA LEU A 75 -5.83 9.02 3.05
C LEU A 75 -6.33 7.58 3.25
N ILE A 76 -5.51 6.71 3.85
CA ILE A 76 -5.89 5.33 4.17
C ILE A 76 -7.08 5.31 5.12
N ASN A 77 -7.01 6.10 6.19
CA ASN A 77 -8.05 6.23 7.21
C ASN A 77 -9.39 6.72 6.59
N ASN A 78 -9.36 7.78 5.78
CA ASN A 78 -10.57 8.34 5.18
C ASN A 78 -11.20 7.42 4.13
N VAL A 79 -10.40 6.78 3.29
CA VAL A 79 -10.94 5.84 2.29
C VAL A 79 -11.45 4.56 2.93
N ALA A 80 -10.76 4.03 3.94
CA ALA A 80 -11.23 2.85 4.68
C ALA A 80 -12.59 3.11 5.37
N LYS A 81 -12.82 4.32 5.88
CA LYS A 81 -14.08 4.72 6.54
C LYS A 81 -15.20 5.06 5.55
N ALA A 82 -14.89 5.77 4.47
CA ALA A 82 -15.90 6.32 3.57
C ALA A 82 -16.30 5.37 2.43
N HIS A 83 -15.35 4.60 1.90
CA HIS A 83 -15.55 3.80 0.67
C HIS A 83 -15.47 2.29 0.90
N GLY A 84 -15.21 1.84 2.13
CA GLY A 84 -15.12 0.42 2.48
C GLY A 84 -13.95 -0.34 1.84
N GLY A 85 -13.16 0.33 1.01
CA GLY A 85 -12.05 -0.23 0.24
C GLY A 85 -10.84 -0.63 1.08
N TYR A 86 -9.89 -1.27 0.41
CA TYR A 86 -8.64 -1.73 1.01
C TYR A 86 -7.48 -0.81 0.62
N SER A 87 -6.48 -0.76 1.48
CA SER A 87 -5.21 -0.09 1.17
C SER A 87 -4.08 -1.09 1.13
N VAL A 88 -3.11 -0.84 0.25
CA VAL A 88 -1.87 -1.62 0.17
C VAL A 88 -0.71 -0.64 0.19
N PHE A 89 0.20 -0.82 1.14
CA PHE A 89 1.39 0.00 1.28
C PHE A 89 2.63 -0.83 0.92
N ALA A 90 3.35 -0.42 -0.12
CA ALA A 90 4.64 -0.96 -0.50
C ALA A 90 5.77 -0.03 -0.03
N GLY A 91 6.44 -0.43 1.05
CA GLY A 91 7.63 0.22 1.58
C GLY A 91 8.89 -0.23 0.82
N VAL A 92 9.25 0.49 -0.23
CA VAL A 92 10.41 0.26 -1.10
C VAL A 92 11.64 1.01 -0.59
N GLY A 93 12.59 0.28 -0.01
CA GLY A 93 13.81 0.87 0.54
C GLY A 93 13.53 1.82 1.70
N GLU A 94 12.51 1.52 2.48
CA GLU A 94 12.14 2.29 3.67
C GLU A 94 13.06 1.96 4.85
N ARG A 95 13.20 2.92 5.78
CA ARG A 95 13.90 2.65 7.03
C ARG A 95 13.06 1.72 7.89
N THR A 96 13.69 0.72 8.51
CA THR A 96 13.03 -0.20 9.44
C THR A 96 12.29 0.53 10.56
N ARG A 97 12.85 1.63 11.08
CA ARG A 97 12.18 2.48 12.08
C ARG A 97 10.88 3.10 11.54
N GLU A 98 10.93 3.71 10.35
CA GLU A 98 9.77 4.38 9.74
C GLU A 98 8.65 3.36 9.42
N GLY A 99 9.01 2.16 8.95
CA GLY A 99 8.06 1.07 8.74
C GLY A 99 7.45 0.52 10.04
N ASN A 100 8.24 0.46 11.13
CA ASN A 100 7.76 0.05 12.44
C ASN A 100 6.78 1.08 13.03
N ASP A 101 7.13 2.36 12.96
CA ASP A 101 6.27 3.46 13.41
C ASP A 101 4.93 3.42 12.66
N LEU A 102 4.97 3.29 11.31
CA LEU A 102 3.77 3.15 10.49
C LEU A 102 2.93 1.92 10.86
N TYR A 103 3.55 0.77 11.18
CA TYR A 103 2.82 -0.43 11.60
C TYR A 103 2.01 -0.20 12.88
N HIS A 104 2.64 0.40 13.89
CA HIS A 104 1.97 0.70 15.16
C HIS A 104 0.91 1.80 15.01
N GLU A 105 1.18 2.85 14.24
CA GLU A 105 0.19 3.89 13.96
C GLU A 105 -1.05 3.35 13.23
N MET A 106 -0.89 2.37 12.33
CA MET A 106 -2.03 1.70 11.69
C MET A 106 -2.88 0.90 12.68
N ILE A 107 -2.26 0.31 13.70
CA ILE A 107 -2.95 -0.39 14.78
C ILE A 107 -3.68 0.61 15.69
N GLU A 108 -2.99 1.66 16.13
CA GLU A 108 -3.53 2.68 17.04
C GLU A 108 -4.69 3.47 16.40
N SER A 109 -4.61 3.76 15.11
CA SER A 109 -5.68 4.42 14.35
C SER A 109 -6.87 3.50 14.05
N GLY A 110 -6.74 2.19 14.33
CA GLY A 110 -7.78 1.18 14.11
C GLY A 110 -7.95 0.77 12.65
N VAL A 111 -7.05 1.20 11.75
CA VAL A 111 -6.99 0.74 10.36
C VAL A 111 -6.66 -0.75 10.30
N ASN A 112 -5.68 -1.18 11.10
CA ASN A 112 -5.33 -2.58 11.29
C ASN A 112 -5.68 -3.03 12.70
N LYS A 113 -6.03 -4.31 12.86
CA LYS A 113 -6.27 -4.91 14.17
C LYS A 113 -4.96 -5.45 14.73
N ASP A 114 -4.73 -5.24 16.03
CA ASP A 114 -3.57 -5.81 16.71
C ASP A 114 -3.75 -7.34 16.81
N PRO A 115 -2.88 -8.15 16.19
CA PRO A 115 -2.95 -9.59 16.33
C PRO A 115 -2.77 -10.05 17.79
N LYS A 116 -2.04 -9.30 18.64
CA LYS A 116 -1.84 -9.67 20.06
C LYS A 116 -3.12 -9.52 20.88
N GLU A 117 -3.95 -8.53 20.56
CA GLU A 117 -5.20 -8.27 21.26
C GLU A 117 -6.38 -9.04 20.66
N ASN A 118 -6.22 -9.57 19.43
CA ASN A 118 -7.28 -10.22 18.67
C ASN A 118 -7.01 -11.73 18.43
N ASN A 119 -6.51 -12.43 19.46
CA ASN A 119 -6.25 -13.89 19.42
C ASN A 119 -5.38 -14.38 18.25
N GLY A 120 -4.41 -13.59 17.81
CA GLY A 120 -3.57 -13.86 16.64
C GLY A 120 -4.23 -13.57 15.30
N SER A 121 -5.47 -13.07 15.28
CA SER A 121 -6.21 -12.72 14.07
C SER A 121 -6.01 -11.25 13.69
N THR A 122 -5.78 -10.99 12.41
CA THR A 122 -5.77 -9.65 11.83
C THR A 122 -7.08 -9.34 11.09
N GLU A 123 -8.12 -10.16 11.28
CA GLU A 123 -9.42 -10.00 10.63
C GLU A 123 -10.04 -8.63 10.93
N GLY A 124 -10.57 -7.99 9.89
CA GLY A 124 -11.10 -6.62 9.95
C GLY A 124 -10.06 -5.52 9.73
N SER A 125 -8.79 -5.87 9.51
CA SER A 125 -7.77 -4.93 9.03
C SER A 125 -8.08 -4.44 7.62
N LYS A 126 -7.71 -3.19 7.33
CA LYS A 126 -7.99 -2.51 6.07
C LYS A 126 -6.74 -2.19 5.26
N CYS A 127 -5.54 -2.39 5.81
CA CYS A 127 -4.28 -2.10 5.13
C CYS A 127 -3.33 -3.30 5.12
N ALA A 128 -2.88 -3.71 3.94
CA ALA A 128 -1.80 -4.67 3.78
C ALA A 128 -0.45 -3.94 3.68
N LEU A 129 0.51 -4.34 4.50
CA LEU A 129 1.86 -3.75 4.50
C LEU A 129 2.87 -4.71 3.87
N VAL A 130 3.55 -4.26 2.83
CA VAL A 130 4.57 -5.00 2.08
C VAL A 130 5.88 -4.24 2.17
N TYR A 131 6.89 -4.83 2.80
CA TYR A 131 8.16 -4.15 3.08
C TYR A 131 9.34 -4.81 2.37
N GLY A 132 10.22 -3.96 1.84
CA GLY A 132 11.53 -4.31 1.32
C GLY A 132 12.48 -3.25 1.83
N GLN A 133 13.10 -3.51 2.97
CA GLN A 133 13.78 -2.49 3.76
C GLN A 133 15.13 -2.07 3.15
N MET A 134 15.70 -0.94 3.61
CA MET A 134 17.01 -0.46 3.12
C MET A 134 18.17 -1.47 3.31
N ASN A 135 18.08 -2.35 4.31
CA ASN A 135 19.09 -3.38 4.59
C ASN A 135 18.95 -4.62 3.69
N GLU A 136 17.90 -4.71 2.88
CA GLU A 136 17.71 -5.81 1.94
C GLU A 136 18.50 -5.60 0.63
N PRO A 137 18.89 -6.68 -0.05
CA PRO A 137 19.63 -6.59 -1.31
C PRO A 137 18.83 -5.82 -2.37
N PRO A 138 19.49 -5.20 -3.36
CA PRO A 138 18.83 -4.39 -4.39
C PRO A 138 17.77 -5.18 -5.15
N GLY A 139 17.97 -6.49 -5.38
CA GLY A 139 16.97 -7.36 -6.01
C GLY A 139 15.64 -7.44 -5.25
N ALA A 140 15.67 -7.43 -3.91
CA ALA A 140 14.45 -7.40 -3.10
C ALA A 140 13.76 -6.04 -3.20
N ARG A 141 14.52 -4.95 -3.07
CA ARG A 141 14.00 -3.57 -3.21
C ARG A 141 13.42 -3.30 -4.61
N ALA A 142 14.00 -3.87 -5.66
CA ALA A 142 13.52 -3.75 -7.03
C ALA A 142 12.27 -4.61 -7.34
N ARG A 143 11.80 -5.43 -6.40
CA ARG A 143 10.65 -6.33 -6.60
C ARG A 143 9.53 -6.15 -5.57
N VAL A 144 9.82 -5.59 -4.40
CA VAL A 144 8.79 -5.37 -3.36
C VAL A 144 7.63 -4.48 -3.85
N GLY A 145 7.90 -3.49 -4.70
CA GLY A 145 6.84 -2.69 -5.33
C GLY A 145 5.87 -3.54 -6.17
N LEU A 146 6.37 -4.56 -6.87
CA LEU A 146 5.54 -5.49 -7.64
C LEU A 146 4.78 -6.47 -6.73
N ALA A 147 5.40 -6.91 -5.63
CA ALA A 147 4.71 -7.73 -4.63
C ALA A 147 3.51 -6.97 -4.02
N GLY A 148 3.70 -5.69 -3.68
CA GLY A 148 2.60 -4.82 -3.26
C GLY A 148 1.55 -4.61 -4.35
N LEU A 149 1.98 -4.38 -5.60
CA LEU A 149 1.06 -4.25 -6.72
C LEU A 149 0.20 -5.51 -6.89
N THR A 150 0.78 -6.70 -6.79
CA THR A 150 0.07 -7.98 -6.92
C THR A 150 -1.06 -8.13 -5.90
N VAL A 151 -0.81 -7.71 -4.65
CA VAL A 151 -1.83 -7.68 -3.59
C VAL A 151 -2.94 -6.69 -3.92
N ALA A 152 -2.57 -5.50 -4.41
CA ALA A 152 -3.55 -4.49 -4.83
C ALA A 152 -4.39 -4.96 -6.02
N GLU A 153 -3.78 -5.64 -7.00
CA GLU A 153 -4.46 -6.21 -8.15
C GLU A 153 -5.43 -7.32 -7.77
N TYR A 154 -5.09 -8.14 -6.78
CA TYR A 154 -6.03 -9.13 -6.26
C TYR A 154 -7.31 -8.44 -5.75
N PHE A 155 -7.20 -7.41 -4.91
CA PHE A 155 -8.37 -6.70 -4.40
C PHE A 155 -9.15 -5.97 -5.52
N ARG A 156 -8.45 -5.39 -6.49
CA ARG A 156 -9.05 -4.79 -7.70
C ARG A 156 -9.87 -5.81 -8.48
N ASP A 157 -9.32 -6.99 -8.71
CA ASP A 157 -9.98 -8.05 -9.49
C ASP A 157 -11.18 -8.65 -8.73
N GLN A 158 -11.22 -8.51 -7.40
CA GLN A 158 -12.39 -8.78 -6.55
C GLN A 158 -13.42 -7.62 -6.54
N GLY A 159 -13.23 -6.60 -7.39
CA GLY A 159 -14.15 -5.45 -7.54
C GLY A 159 -14.06 -4.43 -6.41
N GLN A 160 -12.98 -4.43 -5.62
CA GLN A 160 -12.78 -3.45 -4.56
C GLN A 160 -12.05 -2.21 -5.07
N ASP A 161 -12.38 -1.05 -4.50
CA ASP A 161 -11.53 0.13 -4.64
C ASP A 161 -10.28 -0.01 -3.77
N VAL A 162 -9.13 0.16 -4.39
CA VAL A 162 -7.84 -0.06 -3.74
C VAL A 162 -6.99 1.21 -3.79
N LEU A 163 -6.54 1.66 -2.63
CA LEU A 163 -5.46 2.65 -2.55
C LEU A 163 -4.12 1.92 -2.48
N PHE A 164 -3.33 2.04 -3.54
CA PHE A 164 -1.98 1.51 -3.57
C PHE A 164 -0.94 2.61 -3.37
N PHE A 165 -0.16 2.49 -2.30
CA PHE A 165 0.92 3.42 -1.96
C PHE A 165 2.28 2.78 -2.22
N VAL A 166 3.17 3.54 -2.86
CA VAL A 166 4.56 3.14 -3.08
C VAL A 166 5.48 4.20 -2.46
N ASP A 167 6.02 3.91 -1.28
CA ASP A 167 7.03 4.76 -0.65
C ASP A 167 8.36 3.98 -0.56
N ASN A 168 9.41 4.26 -1.32
CA ASN A 168 9.54 5.35 -2.27
C ASN A 168 9.71 4.86 -3.71
N ILE A 169 8.88 5.37 -4.64
CA ILE A 169 8.99 5.02 -6.07
C ILE A 169 10.37 5.42 -6.68
N PHE A 170 11.04 6.43 -6.13
CA PHE A 170 12.41 6.75 -6.52
C PHE A 170 13.38 5.63 -6.13
N ARG A 171 13.22 5.02 -4.95
CA ARG A 171 14.05 3.91 -4.49
C ARG A 171 13.83 2.64 -5.31
N PHE A 172 12.62 2.42 -5.81
CA PHE A 172 12.34 1.37 -6.78
C PHE A 172 13.23 1.52 -8.03
N THR A 173 13.30 2.74 -8.59
CA THR A 173 14.14 3.04 -9.75
C THR A 173 15.63 2.91 -9.42
N GLN A 174 16.05 3.43 -8.27
CA GLN A 174 17.44 3.35 -7.82
C GLN A 174 17.91 1.91 -7.66
N ALA A 175 17.11 1.06 -7.02
CA ALA A 175 17.43 -0.35 -6.84
C ALA A 175 17.53 -1.12 -8.16
N GLY A 176 16.88 -0.64 -9.23
CA GLY A 176 17.03 -1.19 -10.57
C GLY A 176 18.29 -0.72 -11.32
N SER A 177 18.97 0.32 -10.83
CA SER A 177 20.26 0.81 -11.39
C SER A 177 21.49 0.31 -10.64
N GLU A 178 21.32 -0.20 -9.42
CA GLU A 178 22.38 -0.85 -8.62
C GLU A 178 22.65 -2.28 -9.11
#